data_AF-A0A8I1WN80-F1
#
_entry.id   AF-A0A8I1WN80-F1
#
_cell.length_a   1.000
_cell.length_b   1.000
_cell.length_c   1.000
_cell.angle_alpha   90.00
_cell.angle_beta   90.00
_cell.angle_gamma   90.00
#
_symmetry.space_group_name_H-M   'P 1'
#
loop_
_entity.id
_entity.type
_entity.pdbx_description
1 polymer ?
#
loop_
_entity_poly.entity_id
_entity_poly.type
_entity_poly.pdbx_seq_one_letter_code
_entity_poly.pdbx_strand_id
1 'polypeptide(L)'
;MKMNKVANIVREIGKQPVLAFGNSSGYAGMFNYTITRNKHKALAFSLLCDDLVRELGSKEKSEKMRAACEKFGWIPISMRDDFKTIYGDRVTREK
;
A
#
# COMPACT_ATOMS: atom_id res chain seq x y z
N MET A 1 2.87 6.01 15.69
CA MET A 1 2.15 5.26 14.62
C MET A 1 0.77 5.91 14.45
N LYS A 2 0.36 6.34 13.24
CA LYS A 2 -0.95 7.01 13.05
C LYS A 2 -2.08 5.97 13.08
N MET A 3 -2.84 5.89 14.17
CA MET A 3 -3.92 4.90 14.36
C MET A 3 -5.30 5.37 13.87
N ASN A 4 -5.43 6.61 13.39
CA ASN A 4 -6.71 7.21 13.02
C ASN A 4 -7.48 6.37 11.98
N LYS A 5 -6.78 5.72 11.05
CA LYS A 5 -7.42 4.83 10.06
C LYS A 5 -8.03 3.58 10.70
N VAL A 6 -7.34 2.98 11.67
CA VAL A 6 -7.83 1.80 12.40
C VAL A 6 -9.07 2.16 13.23
N ALA A 7 -9.02 3.29 13.94
CA ALA A 7 -10.16 3.79 14.72
C ALA A 7 -11.40 3.99 13.83
N ASN A 8 -11.24 4.57 12.64
CA ASN A 8 -12.34 4.75 11.70
C ASN A 8 -12.89 3.41 11.17
N ILE A 9 -12.03 2.44 10.84
CA ILE A 9 -12.49 1.10 10.40
C ILE A 9 -13.34 0.44 11.48
N VAL A 10 -12.87 0.48 12.73
CA VAL A 10 -13.60 -0.09 13.87
C VAL A 10 -14.92 0.62 14.08
N ARG A 11 -14.96 1.96 13.98
CA ARG A 11 -16.17 2.75 14.21
C ARG A 11 -17.21 2.58 13.10
N GLU A 12 -16.80 2.64 11.83
CA GLU A 12 -17.73 2.69 10.69
C GLU A 12 -18.09 1.30 10.16
N ILE A 13 -17.16 0.34 10.19
CA ILE A 13 -17.35 -1.00 9.61
C ILE A 13 -17.54 -2.05 10.71
N GLY A 14 -16.85 -1.89 11.85
CA GLY A 14 -16.93 -2.81 12.99
C GLY A 14 -16.30 -4.19 12.74
N LYS A 15 -15.61 -4.37 11.59
CA LYS A 15 -14.98 -5.63 11.21
C LYS A 15 -13.54 -5.40 10.78
N GLN A 16 -12.66 -6.31 11.21
CA GLN A 16 -11.26 -6.34 10.76
C GLN A 16 -11.22 -6.72 9.26
N PRO A 17 -10.59 -5.90 8.39
CA PRO A 17 -10.48 -6.22 6.97
C PRO A 17 -9.64 -7.48 6.75
N VAL A 18 -9.84 -8.15 5.61
CA VAL A 18 -8.97 -9.27 5.18
C VAL A 18 -7.96 -8.86 4.11
N LEU A 19 -8.20 -7.74 3.42
CA LEU A 19 -7.27 -7.17 2.45
C LEU A 19 -7.12 -5.68 2.73
N ALA A 20 -5.89 -5.18 2.67
CA ALA A 20 -5.58 -3.77 2.78
C ALA A 20 -4.61 -3.34 1.69
N PHE A 21 -4.87 -2.18 1.10
CA PHE A 21 -4.03 -1.57 0.08
C PHE A 21 -3.65 -0.16 0.51
N GLY A 22 -2.42 0.25 0.24
CA GLY A 22 -1.92 1.59 0.52
C GLY A 22 -0.59 1.83 -0.17
N ASN A 23 -0.06 3.05 -0.08
CA ASN A 23 1.11 3.48 -0.86
C ASN A 23 2.10 4.34 -0.06
N SER A 24 1.94 4.40 1.27
CA SER A 24 2.78 5.24 2.13
C SER A 24 2.87 4.72 3.56
N SER A 25 3.87 5.22 4.31
CA SER A 25 4.10 4.82 5.70
C SER A 25 2.93 5.15 6.63
N GLY A 26 2.04 6.08 6.23
CA GLY A 26 0.81 6.40 6.94
C GLY A 26 -0.20 5.25 7.00
N TYR A 27 -0.04 4.21 6.18
CA TYR A 27 -0.91 3.03 6.16
C TYR A 27 -0.37 1.87 7.03
N ALA A 28 0.84 1.98 7.58
CA ALA A 28 1.46 0.91 8.36
C ALA A 28 0.56 0.38 9.50
N GLY A 29 -0.14 1.29 10.19
CA GLY A 29 -1.08 0.89 11.25
C GLY A 29 -2.28 0.08 10.72
N MET A 30 -2.80 0.45 9.55
CA MET A 30 -3.89 -0.26 8.89
C MET A 30 -3.44 -1.62 8.35
N PHE A 31 -2.23 -1.70 7.78
CA PHE A 31 -1.64 -2.96 7.31
C PHE A 31 -1.46 -3.94 8.46
N ASN A 32 -0.80 -3.51 9.53
CA ASN A 32 -0.57 -4.33 10.71
C ASN A 32 -1.90 -4.74 11.37
N TYR A 33 -2.86 -3.82 11.47
CA TYR A 33 -4.20 -4.15 11.95
C TYR A 33 -4.88 -5.21 11.08
N THR A 34 -4.71 -5.18 9.76
CA THR A 34 -5.34 -6.14 8.84
C THR A 34 -4.77 -7.55 9.00
N ILE A 35 -3.45 -7.70 9.07
CA ILE A 35 -2.80 -9.03 9.04
C ILE A 35 -2.57 -9.65 10.43
N THR A 36 -2.51 -8.84 11.49
CA THR A 36 -2.20 -9.33 12.83
C THR A 36 -3.41 -9.97 13.48
N ARG A 37 -3.28 -11.25 13.88
CA ARG A 37 -4.32 -12.03 14.59
C ARG A 37 -5.68 -11.98 13.90
N ASN A 38 -5.68 -11.90 12.58
CA ASN A 38 -6.92 -11.96 11.82
C ASN A 38 -7.50 -13.38 11.90
N LYS A 39 -8.82 -13.48 12.08
CA LYS A 39 -9.54 -14.75 12.09
C LYS A 39 -9.45 -15.47 10.73
N HIS A 40 -9.27 -14.71 9.65
CA HIS A 40 -9.20 -15.21 8.29
C HIS A 40 -7.79 -15.03 7.71
N LYS A 41 -7.51 -15.72 6.59
CA LYS A 41 -6.32 -15.40 5.79
C LYS A 41 -6.42 -13.93 5.36
N ALA A 42 -5.39 -13.16 5.72
CA ALA A 42 -5.38 -11.73 5.48
C ALA A 42 -4.04 -11.29 4.90
N LEU A 43 -4.08 -10.29 4.01
CA LEU A 43 -2.91 -9.76 3.31
C LEU A 43 -2.96 -8.23 3.29
N ALA A 44 -1.79 -7.61 3.34
CA ALA A 44 -1.61 -6.18 3.17
C ALA A 44 -0.67 -5.93 2.00
N PHE A 45 -1.05 -5.05 1.10
CA PHE A 45 -0.33 -4.72 -0.12
C PHE A 45 0.10 -3.26 -0.11
N SER A 46 1.37 -3.03 -0.40
CA SER A 46 1.94 -1.69 -0.49
C SER A 46 2.35 -1.39 -1.92
N LEU A 47 1.69 -0.43 -2.54
CA LEU A 47 2.05 0.08 -3.86
C LEU A 47 3.33 0.91 -3.75
N LEU A 48 4.33 0.52 -4.52
CA LEU A 48 5.61 1.21 -4.65
C LEU A 48 5.54 2.12 -5.88
N CYS A 49 5.57 3.44 -5.65
CA CYS A 49 5.69 4.43 -6.71
C CYS A 49 7.14 4.50 -7.23
N ASP A 50 7.65 3.38 -7.74
CA ASP A 50 9.03 3.19 -8.21
C ASP A 50 9.20 3.33 -9.73
N ASP A 51 8.13 3.69 -10.42
CA ASP A 51 8.15 4.05 -11.84
C ASP A 51 8.31 5.55 -12.05
N LEU A 52 9.55 6.00 -12.17
CA LEU A 52 9.87 7.42 -12.37
C LEU A 52 9.75 7.87 -13.84
N VAL A 53 9.44 6.94 -14.76
CA VAL A 53 9.29 7.23 -16.20
C VAL A 53 7.82 7.49 -16.50
N ARG A 54 6.93 6.61 -16.02
CA ARG A 54 5.49 6.64 -16.31
C ARG A 54 4.69 7.38 -15.22
N GLU A 55 5.19 7.53 -13.99
CA GLU A 55 4.48 8.15 -12.86
C GLU A 55 5.36 9.17 -12.10
N LEU A 56 4.75 10.01 -11.26
CA LEU A 56 5.42 10.80 -10.24
C LEU A 56 5.73 9.93 -9.03
N GLY A 57 7.01 9.64 -8.82
CA GLY A 57 7.46 8.77 -7.75
C GLY A 57 8.68 9.32 -7.01
N SER A 58 9.16 8.52 -6.06
CA SER A 58 10.41 8.79 -5.37
C SER A 58 11.10 7.47 -5.08
N LYS A 59 12.28 7.27 -5.69
CA LYS A 59 13.09 6.06 -5.50
C LYS A 59 13.34 5.81 -4.01
N GLU A 60 13.77 6.83 -3.29
CA GLU A 60 14.05 6.76 -1.85
C GLU A 60 12.82 6.33 -1.04
N LYS A 61 11.64 6.90 -1.30
CA LYS A 61 10.41 6.54 -0.57
C LYS A 61 9.99 5.10 -0.90
N SER A 62 10.10 4.69 -2.15
CA SER A 62 9.74 3.36 -2.61
C SER A 62 10.68 2.28 -2.06
N GLU A 63 11.98 2.54 -2.00
CA GLU A 63 12.96 1.66 -1.36
C GLU A 63 12.72 1.53 0.14
N LYS A 64 12.47 2.64 0.84
CA LYS A 64 12.09 2.63 2.26
C LYS A 64 10.81 1.81 2.49
N MET A 65 9.83 1.93 1.59
CA MET A 65 8.59 1.18 1.68
C MET A 65 8.81 -0.32 1.41
N ARG A 66 9.63 -0.68 0.41
CA ARG A 66 9.99 -2.07 0.12
C ARG A 66 10.64 -2.74 1.34
N ALA A 67 11.62 -2.07 1.97
CA ALA A 67 12.24 -2.55 3.20
C ALA A 67 11.24 -2.70 4.36
N ALA A 68 10.25 -1.80 4.47
CA ALA A 68 9.17 -1.94 5.45
C ALA A 68 8.27 -3.15 5.14
N CYS A 69 7.97 -3.41 3.87
CA CYS A 69 7.19 -4.58 3.46
C CYS A 69 7.87 -5.88 3.87
N GLU A 70 9.17 -6.01 3.58
CA GLU A 70 9.99 -7.16 3.99
C GLU A 70 9.99 -7.33 5.51
N LYS A 71 10.19 -6.22 6.25
CA LYS A 71 10.24 -6.23 7.72
C LYS A 71 8.91 -6.64 8.37
N PHE A 72 7.78 -6.19 7.82
CA PHE A 72 6.46 -6.32 8.45
C PHE A 72 5.55 -7.35 7.78
N GLY A 73 6.05 -8.08 6.78
CA GLY A 73 5.29 -9.11 6.07
C GLY A 73 4.17 -8.56 5.19
N TRP A 74 4.36 -7.34 4.64
CA TRP A 74 3.47 -6.79 3.63
C TRP A 74 3.95 -7.18 2.24
N ILE A 75 3.04 -7.22 1.27
CA ILE A 75 3.35 -7.56 -0.12
C ILE A 75 3.64 -6.27 -0.89
N PRO A 76 4.87 -6.04 -1.38
CA PRO A 76 5.15 -4.91 -2.25
C PRO A 76 4.55 -5.15 -3.65
N ILE A 77 4.03 -4.10 -4.27
CA ILE A 77 3.60 -4.07 -5.67
C ILE A 77 4.38 -2.97 -6.37
N SER A 78 5.24 -3.31 -7.32
CA SER A 78 6.04 -2.37 -8.11
C SER A 78 5.19 -1.79 -9.26
N MET A 79 5.04 -0.47 -9.29
CA MET A 79 4.45 0.18 -10.47
C MET A 79 5.33 -0.02 -11.71
N ARG A 80 6.65 -0.07 -11.54
CA ARG A 80 7.58 -0.26 -12.67
C ARG A 80 7.49 -1.66 -13.24
N ASP A 81 7.54 -2.67 -12.38
CA ASP A 81 7.78 -4.05 -12.79
C ASP A 81 6.47 -4.86 -12.92
N ASP A 82 5.44 -4.57 -12.10
CA ASP A 82 4.20 -5.38 -12.07
C ASP A 82 3.08 -4.79 -12.93
N PHE A 83 3.12 -3.49 -13.24
CA PHE A 83 2.05 -2.84 -14.00
C PHE A 83 2.40 -2.76 -15.49
N LYS A 84 1.54 -3.37 -16.31
CA LYS A 84 1.59 -3.26 -17.77
C LYS A 84 1.40 -1.81 -18.22
N THR A 85 0.45 -1.10 -17.62
CA THR A 85 0.12 0.30 -17.89
C THR A 85 -0.15 1.04 -16.58
N ILE A 86 0.35 2.27 -16.44
CA ILE A 86 0.04 3.12 -15.27
C ILE A 86 -1.30 3.83 -15.46
N TYR A 87 -1.45 4.48 -16.61
CA TYR A 87 -2.69 5.13 -17.01
C TYR A 87 -3.32 4.38 -18.18
N GLY A 88 -4.65 4.49 -18.32
CA GLY A 88 -5.36 3.93 -19.47
C GLY A 88 -5.08 4.70 -20.76
N ASP A 89 -5.42 4.10 -21.90
CA ASP A 89 -5.06 4.57 -23.26
C ASP A 89 -5.44 6.02 -23.58
N ARG A 90 -6.36 6.63 -22.82
CA ARG A 90 -6.88 8.00 -23.03
C ARG A 90 -6.38 9.00 -22.00
N VAL A 91 -5.39 8.64 -21.19
CA VAL A 91 -4.85 9.49 -20.13
C VAL A 91 -3.40 9.82 -20.44
N THR A 92 -3.15 11.08 -20.72
CA THR A 92 -1.81 11.62 -20.96
C THR A 92 -1.40 12.42 -19.74
N ARG A 93 -0.20 12.14 -19.20
CA ARG A 93 0.33 12.93 -18.09
C ARG A 93 0.85 14.27 -18.62
N GLU A 94 0.29 15.37 -18.13
CA GLU A 94 0.88 16.70 -18.31
C GLU A 94 2.14 16.83 -17.43
N LYS A 95 3.15 17.53 -17.93
CA LYS A 95 4.47 17.63 -17.26
C LYS A 95 4.44 18.53 -16.03
#